data_AF-A0A7Y5QFD7-F1
#
_entry.id   AF-A0A7Y5QFD7-F1
#
_cell.length_a   1.000
_cell.length_b   1.000
_cell.length_c   1.000
_cell.angle_alpha   90.00
_cell.angle_beta   90.00
_cell.angle_gamma   90.00
#
_symmetry.space_group_name_H-M   'P 1'
#
loop_
_entity.id
_entity.type
_entity.pdbx_description
1 polymer ?
#
loop_
_entity_poly.entity_id
_entity_poly.type
_entity_poly.pdbx_seq_one_letter_code
_entity_poly.pdbx_strand_id
1 'polypeptide(L)'
;MTNQTLLPALEALSDARDRASDYLTQAQGDIEQTYQDGLNTLQRDHDERIHAAQDQFVQDETAAQSRITTVLERLKYTAAPWTAAGWEGYPAEMSPNALNGSLRAGTLPQAFPQFGIEKMPMLIPLLDVGHIIIASQGAAKVKARAIFRSLIARAVLQLAGAGARFHFIDPIAVGANFPFQSLPTSVRGERVIVEADEIDATMKTFTDAIRDGGLNAPLVLCAADFPVRWSSDALMRLETVASAGVAKQVYTILQIDMGRAQQDQIDLDSLMSASSLITVSDDNVTAKVQGTTYTFDPDEQPPAPLLNTLLTALVSTLTT
;
A
#
# COMPACT_ATOMS: atom_id res chain seq x y z
N MET A 1 98.82 -31.02 -28.85
CA MET A 1 97.62 -31.77 -28.39
C MET A 1 96.35 -30.91 -28.48
N THR A 2 96.16 -30.10 -29.54
CA THR A 2 95.35 -28.88 -29.34
C THR A 2 94.30 -28.56 -30.41
N ASN A 3 94.02 -29.43 -31.40
CA ASN A 3 92.95 -29.17 -32.37
C ASN A 3 91.94 -30.32 -32.55
N GLN A 4 92.30 -31.56 -32.21
CA GLN A 4 91.39 -32.71 -32.30
C GLN A 4 90.38 -32.80 -31.13
N THR A 5 90.60 -32.08 -30.03
CA THR A 5 89.72 -32.08 -28.85
C THR A 5 88.76 -30.89 -28.78
N LEU A 6 89.01 -29.81 -29.51
CA LEU A 6 88.17 -28.60 -29.49
C LEU A 6 86.94 -28.70 -30.39
N LEU A 7 87.06 -29.38 -31.55
CA LEU A 7 85.96 -29.52 -32.50
C LEU A 7 84.75 -30.27 -31.91
N PRO A 8 84.92 -31.43 -31.24
CA PRO A 8 83.80 -32.14 -30.62
C PRO A 8 83.14 -31.34 -29.48
N ALA A 9 83.91 -30.51 -28.78
CA ALA A 9 83.40 -29.65 -27.71
C ALA A 9 82.55 -28.49 -28.26
N LEU A 10 82.93 -27.93 -29.42
CA LEU A 10 82.15 -26.90 -30.11
C LEU A 10 80.87 -27.47 -30.72
N GLU A 11 80.92 -28.68 -31.30
CA GLU A 11 79.74 -29.40 -31.79
C GLU A 11 78.78 -29.71 -30.63
N ALA A 12 79.28 -30.24 -29.51
CA ALA A 12 78.47 -30.50 -28.32
C ALA A 12 77.82 -29.23 -27.72
N LEU A 13 78.50 -28.09 -27.78
CA LEU A 13 77.96 -26.80 -27.36
C LEU A 13 76.87 -26.30 -28.32
N SER A 14 77.04 -26.49 -29.63
CA SER A 14 76.01 -26.17 -30.63
C SER A 14 74.76 -27.02 -30.39
N ASP A 15 74.93 -28.34 -30.25
CA ASP A 15 73.82 -29.28 -29.99
C ASP A 15 73.12 -28.97 -28.66
N ALA A 16 73.87 -28.56 -27.63
CA ALA A 16 73.29 -28.14 -26.36
C ALA A 16 72.48 -26.83 -26.50
N ARG A 17 72.97 -25.88 -27.29
CA ARG A 17 72.27 -24.62 -27.58
C ARG A 17 70.99 -24.87 -28.36
N ASP A 18 71.03 -25.72 -29.38
CA ASP A 18 69.87 -26.04 -30.21
C ASP A 18 68.79 -26.74 -29.36
N ARG A 19 69.17 -27.73 -28.56
CA ARG A 19 68.26 -28.37 -27.58
C ARG A 19 67.67 -27.39 -26.57
N ALA A 20 68.46 -26.43 -26.09
CA ALA A 20 67.96 -25.40 -25.17
C ALA A 20 66.99 -24.43 -25.86
N SER A 21 67.25 -24.09 -27.13
CA SER A 21 66.36 -23.25 -27.95
C SER A 21 65.03 -23.97 -28.23
N ASP A 22 65.09 -25.25 -28.57
CA ASP A 22 63.91 -26.09 -28.77
C ASP A 22 63.09 -26.20 -27.48
N TYR A 23 63.74 -26.46 -26.35
CA TYR A 23 63.09 -26.51 -25.04
C TYR A 23 62.43 -25.18 -24.66
N LEU A 24 63.11 -24.04 -24.89
CA LEU A 24 62.54 -22.74 -24.59
C LEU A 24 61.31 -22.45 -25.47
N THR A 25 61.39 -22.78 -26.76
CA THR A 25 60.28 -22.62 -27.71
C THR A 25 59.09 -23.47 -27.30
N GLN A 26 59.33 -24.72 -26.90
CA GLN A 26 58.30 -25.62 -26.39
C GLN A 26 57.66 -25.07 -25.11
N ALA A 27 58.48 -24.66 -24.13
CA ALA A 27 57.99 -24.12 -22.86
C ALA A 27 57.16 -22.83 -23.06
N GLN A 28 57.54 -21.96 -24.01
CA GLN A 28 56.75 -20.79 -24.38
C GLN A 28 55.41 -21.18 -25.00
N GLY A 29 55.39 -22.20 -25.88
CA GLY A 29 54.16 -22.76 -26.45
C GLY A 29 53.21 -23.32 -25.37
N ASP A 30 53.75 -24.10 -24.43
CA ASP A 30 52.97 -24.71 -23.35
C ASP A 30 52.37 -23.64 -22.40
N ILE A 31 53.13 -22.58 -22.11
CA ILE A 31 52.66 -21.45 -21.28
C ILE A 31 51.57 -20.67 -22.02
N GLU A 32 51.76 -20.34 -23.29
CA GLU A 32 50.75 -19.63 -24.09
C GLU A 32 49.47 -20.45 -24.21
N GLN A 33 49.56 -21.75 -24.49
CA GLN A 33 48.41 -22.63 -24.56
C GLN A 33 47.66 -22.67 -23.22
N THR A 34 48.37 -22.85 -22.10
CA THR A 34 47.77 -22.85 -20.76
C THR A 34 47.08 -21.52 -20.45
N TYR A 35 47.68 -20.40 -20.86
CA TYR A 35 47.10 -19.07 -20.69
C TYR A 35 45.80 -18.91 -21.50
N GLN A 36 45.80 -19.28 -22.78
CA GLN A 36 44.62 -19.24 -23.64
C GLN A 36 43.51 -20.16 -23.13
N ASP A 37 43.84 -21.37 -22.67
CA ASP A 37 42.88 -22.29 -22.05
C ASP A 37 42.24 -21.70 -20.79
N GLY A 38 43.05 -21.01 -19.97
CA GLY A 38 42.59 -20.28 -18.79
C GLY A 38 41.64 -19.13 -19.15
N LEU A 39 41.97 -18.32 -20.17
CA LEU A 39 41.11 -17.25 -20.66
C LEU A 39 39.78 -17.78 -21.20
N ASN A 40 39.82 -18.84 -22.01
CA ASN A 40 38.62 -19.48 -22.56
C ASN A 40 37.72 -20.04 -21.47
N THR A 41 38.31 -20.65 -20.43
CA THR A 41 37.56 -21.15 -19.26
C THR A 41 36.90 -20.00 -18.51
N LEU A 42 37.65 -18.94 -18.19
CA LEU A 42 37.12 -17.78 -17.48
C LEU A 42 36.01 -17.08 -18.26
N GLN A 43 36.16 -16.95 -19.58
CA GLN A 43 35.15 -16.33 -20.43
C GLN A 43 33.89 -17.18 -20.50
N ARG A 44 34.01 -18.50 -20.69
CA ARG A 44 32.86 -19.40 -20.66
C ARG A 44 32.13 -19.36 -19.32
N ASP A 45 32.86 -19.42 -18.20
CA ASP A 45 32.27 -19.34 -16.86
C ASP A 45 31.57 -17.99 -16.64
N HIS A 46 32.12 -16.90 -17.18
CA HIS A 46 31.49 -15.57 -17.13
C HIS A 46 30.18 -15.53 -17.94
N ASP A 47 30.21 -16.02 -19.17
CA ASP A 47 29.04 -16.05 -20.06
C ASP A 47 27.94 -16.96 -19.49
N GLU A 48 28.29 -18.13 -18.95
CA GLU A 48 27.37 -19.04 -18.25
C GLU A 48 26.71 -18.35 -17.05
N ARG A 49 27.46 -17.57 -16.26
CA ARG A 49 26.91 -16.82 -15.12
C ARG A 49 26.01 -15.67 -15.52
N ILE A 50 26.32 -14.96 -16.62
CA ILE A 50 25.46 -13.91 -17.16
C ILE A 50 24.14 -14.51 -17.63
N HIS A 51 24.18 -15.59 -18.41
CA HIS A 51 22.97 -16.27 -18.88
C HIS A 51 22.12 -16.80 -17.72
N ALA A 52 22.74 -17.46 -16.73
CA ALA A 52 22.02 -17.93 -15.56
C ALA A 52 21.37 -16.79 -14.76
N ALA A 53 22.04 -15.63 -14.61
CA ALA A 53 21.48 -14.47 -13.95
C ALA A 53 20.32 -13.82 -14.73
N GLN A 54 20.43 -13.77 -16.07
CA GLN A 54 19.35 -13.30 -16.95
C GLN A 54 18.13 -14.21 -16.87
N ASP A 55 18.33 -15.52 -16.93
CA ASP A 55 17.25 -16.51 -16.84
C ASP A 55 16.55 -16.42 -15.47
N GLN A 56 17.32 -16.29 -14.38
CA GLN A 56 16.75 -16.13 -13.03
C GLN A 56 15.94 -14.83 -12.92
N PHE A 57 16.45 -13.73 -13.46
CA PHE A 57 15.72 -12.45 -13.46
C PHE A 57 14.38 -12.55 -14.20
N VAL A 58 14.34 -13.17 -15.38
CA VAL A 58 13.10 -13.37 -16.16
C VAL A 58 12.11 -14.27 -15.42
N GLN A 59 12.59 -15.30 -14.72
CA GLN A 59 11.75 -16.17 -13.90
C GLN A 59 11.15 -15.40 -12.71
N ASP A 60 11.97 -14.62 -12.00
CA ASP A 60 11.53 -13.81 -10.87
C ASP A 60 10.54 -12.72 -11.30
N GLU A 61 10.78 -12.07 -12.44
CA GLU A 61 9.89 -11.11 -13.08
C GLU A 61 8.52 -11.74 -13.40
N THR A 62 8.52 -12.89 -14.08
CA THR A 62 7.29 -13.62 -14.46
C THR A 62 6.51 -14.06 -13.22
N ALA A 63 7.22 -14.55 -12.19
CA ALA A 63 6.61 -14.96 -10.93
C ALA A 63 6.01 -13.77 -10.17
N ALA A 64 6.70 -12.63 -10.14
CA ALA A 64 6.20 -11.40 -9.52
C ALA A 64 4.95 -10.88 -10.25
N GLN A 65 4.97 -10.85 -11.59
CA GLN A 65 3.83 -10.45 -12.41
C GLN A 65 2.61 -11.33 -12.15
N SER A 66 2.78 -12.66 -12.17
CA SER A 66 1.70 -13.62 -11.89
C SER A 66 1.11 -13.42 -10.49
N ARG A 67 1.97 -13.17 -9.48
CA ARG A 67 1.52 -12.88 -8.11
C ARG A 67 0.73 -11.58 -8.03
N ILE A 68 1.20 -10.50 -8.67
CA ILE A 68 0.48 -9.21 -8.66
C ILE A 68 -0.87 -9.35 -9.35
N THR A 69 -0.93 -9.95 -10.54
CA THR A 69 -2.18 -10.20 -11.26
C THR A 69 -3.16 -11.01 -10.41
N THR A 70 -2.69 -12.12 -9.81
CA THR A 70 -3.52 -12.94 -8.92
C THR A 70 -4.06 -12.13 -7.74
N VAL A 71 -3.24 -11.28 -7.12
CA VAL A 71 -3.68 -10.41 -6.01
C VAL A 71 -4.71 -9.38 -6.48
N LEU A 72 -4.48 -8.72 -7.60
CA LEU A 72 -5.42 -7.73 -8.15
C LEU A 72 -6.76 -8.36 -8.55
N GLU A 73 -6.73 -9.54 -9.19
CA GLU A 73 -7.93 -10.31 -9.53
C GLU A 73 -8.72 -10.73 -8.29
N ARG A 74 -8.03 -11.07 -7.19
CA ARG A 74 -8.68 -11.39 -5.92
C ARG A 74 -9.30 -10.16 -5.25
N LEU A 75 -8.66 -9.00 -5.37
CA LEU A 75 -9.16 -7.76 -4.77
C LEU A 75 -10.42 -7.24 -5.47
N LYS A 76 -10.63 -7.54 -6.76
CA LYS A 76 -11.81 -7.14 -7.54
C LYS A 76 -12.18 -5.66 -7.30
N TYR A 77 -13.38 -5.40 -6.77
CA TYR A 77 -13.92 -4.09 -6.47
C TYR A 77 -13.14 -3.29 -5.43
N THR A 78 -12.44 -3.97 -4.51
CA THR A 78 -11.55 -3.32 -3.53
C THR A 78 -10.43 -2.57 -4.25
N ALA A 79 -9.88 -3.15 -5.32
CA ALA A 79 -8.84 -2.54 -6.14
C ALA A 79 -9.38 -1.74 -7.34
N ALA A 80 -10.65 -1.85 -7.70
CA ALA A 80 -11.20 -1.20 -8.89
C ALA A 80 -11.40 0.32 -8.69
N PRO A 81 -11.03 1.17 -9.67
CA PRO A 81 -11.41 2.58 -9.66
C PRO A 81 -12.94 2.71 -9.79
N TRP A 82 -13.52 3.82 -9.33
CA TRP A 82 -14.96 4.07 -9.49
C TRP A 82 -15.44 4.12 -10.95
N THR A 83 -14.53 4.35 -11.89
CA THR A 83 -14.81 4.38 -13.34
C THR A 83 -14.83 2.99 -13.98
N ALA A 84 -14.52 1.92 -13.25
CA ALA A 84 -14.53 0.57 -13.80
C ALA A 84 -15.98 0.12 -14.11
N ALA A 85 -16.23 -0.37 -15.32
CA ALA A 85 -17.55 -0.87 -15.73
C ALA A 85 -18.08 -2.00 -14.83
N GLY A 86 -17.20 -2.74 -14.16
CA GLY A 86 -17.58 -3.83 -13.27
C GLY A 86 -18.53 -3.43 -12.14
N TRP A 87 -18.54 -2.16 -11.70
CA TRP A 87 -19.43 -1.71 -10.62
C TRP A 87 -20.93 -1.90 -10.91
N GLU A 88 -21.33 -1.98 -12.18
CA GLU A 88 -22.73 -2.26 -12.56
C GLU A 88 -23.20 -3.65 -12.09
N GLY A 89 -22.27 -4.61 -11.96
CA GLY A 89 -22.52 -5.97 -11.48
C GLY A 89 -22.07 -6.21 -10.04
N TYR A 90 -21.96 -5.15 -9.22
CA TYR A 90 -21.47 -5.26 -7.84
C TYR A 90 -22.31 -6.27 -7.03
N PRO A 91 -21.73 -7.40 -6.59
CA PRO A 91 -22.43 -8.38 -5.78
C PRO A 91 -22.47 -7.85 -4.35
N ALA A 92 -23.64 -7.40 -3.91
CA ALA A 92 -23.81 -6.88 -2.56
C ALA A 92 -23.57 -7.95 -1.48
N GLU A 93 -23.70 -9.24 -1.84
CA GLU A 93 -23.20 -10.38 -1.07
C GLU A 93 -21.67 -10.53 -1.22
N MET A 94 -20.90 -9.55 -0.76
CA MET A 94 -19.46 -9.76 -0.67
C MET A 94 -19.16 -10.73 0.46
N SER A 95 -18.52 -11.85 0.10
CA SER A 95 -17.98 -12.81 1.05
C SER A 95 -17.12 -12.09 2.10
N PRO A 96 -17.28 -12.37 3.41
CA PRO A 96 -16.43 -11.85 4.48
C PRO A 96 -14.94 -12.06 4.22
N ASN A 97 -14.57 -13.13 3.49
CA ASN A 97 -13.19 -13.42 3.10
C ASN A 97 -12.61 -12.49 2.00
N ALA A 98 -13.41 -11.58 1.42
CA ALA A 98 -12.93 -10.54 0.50
C ALA A 98 -12.35 -9.31 1.24
N LEU A 99 -12.50 -9.28 2.56
CA LEU A 99 -12.02 -8.20 3.41
C LEU A 99 -10.54 -8.37 3.72
N ASN A 100 -9.66 -7.97 2.81
CA ASN A 100 -8.25 -7.71 3.15
C ASN A 100 -8.09 -6.44 4.04
N GLY A 101 -9.18 -6.00 4.68
CA GLY A 101 -9.22 -4.84 5.57
C GLY A 101 -8.83 -3.51 4.94
N SER A 102 -8.61 -3.44 3.63
CA SER A 102 -7.95 -2.30 2.98
C SER A 102 -8.89 -1.56 2.05
N LEU A 103 -8.79 -0.24 2.04
CA LEU A 103 -9.58 0.65 1.21
C LEU A 103 -8.70 1.24 0.10
N ARG A 104 -9.17 1.23 -1.14
CA ARG A 104 -8.49 1.95 -2.22
C ARG A 104 -8.66 3.46 -2.04
N ALA A 105 -7.54 4.16 -1.92
CA ALA A 105 -7.49 5.61 -1.82
C ALA A 105 -7.22 6.29 -3.18
N GLY A 106 -6.69 5.56 -4.16
CA GLY A 106 -6.28 6.14 -5.42
C GLY A 106 -5.45 5.20 -6.29
N THR A 107 -4.57 5.79 -7.11
CA THR A 107 -3.65 5.10 -8.02
C THR A 107 -2.22 5.59 -7.78
N LEU A 108 -1.27 4.67 -7.66
CA LEU A 108 0.15 5.03 -7.61
C LEU A 108 0.61 5.50 -9.00
N PRO A 109 1.41 6.59 -9.10
CA PRO A 109 1.87 7.13 -10.38
C PRO A 109 2.88 6.21 -11.05
N GLN A 110 3.54 5.36 -10.27
CA GLN A 110 4.47 4.36 -10.80
C GLN A 110 3.67 3.20 -11.41
N ALA A 111 3.60 3.22 -12.75
CA ALA A 111 3.23 2.07 -13.53
C ALA A 111 4.43 1.12 -13.66
N PHE A 112 4.14 -0.16 -13.90
CA PHE A 112 5.14 -1.13 -14.34
C PHE A 112 4.71 -1.69 -15.69
N PRO A 113 4.74 -0.87 -16.77
CA PRO A 113 4.25 -1.26 -18.08
C PRO A 113 5.03 -2.46 -18.64
N GLN A 114 6.31 -2.61 -18.29
CA GLN A 114 7.12 -3.79 -18.64
C GLN A 114 6.53 -5.09 -18.10
N PHE A 115 5.79 -5.03 -16.98
CA PHE A 115 5.07 -6.17 -16.41
C PHE A 115 3.57 -6.15 -16.78
N GLY A 116 3.16 -5.35 -17.78
CA GLY A 116 1.75 -5.20 -18.18
C GLY A 116 0.86 -4.54 -17.11
N ILE A 117 1.46 -3.90 -16.10
CA ILE A 117 0.72 -3.24 -15.01
C ILE A 117 0.70 -1.74 -15.31
N GLU A 118 -0.38 -1.28 -15.93
CA GLU A 118 -0.52 0.14 -16.28
C GLU A 118 -0.79 1.03 -15.07
N LYS A 119 -1.53 0.51 -14.07
CA LYS A 119 -1.97 1.27 -12.90
C LYS A 119 -2.00 0.38 -11.67
N MET A 120 -1.33 0.83 -10.61
CA MET A 120 -1.36 0.15 -9.31
C MET A 120 -2.32 0.87 -8.36
N PRO A 121 -3.28 0.18 -7.73
CA PRO A 121 -4.14 0.82 -6.75
C PRO A 121 -3.34 1.18 -5.50
N MET A 122 -3.54 2.39 -4.98
CA MET A 122 -3.10 2.76 -3.64
C MET A 122 -4.11 2.20 -2.63
N LEU A 123 -3.72 1.18 -1.88
CA LEU A 123 -4.55 0.58 -0.83
C LEU A 123 -4.08 1.06 0.54
N ILE A 124 -5.02 1.47 1.38
CA ILE A 124 -4.78 1.91 2.75
C ILE A 124 -5.48 0.93 3.69
N PRO A 125 -4.73 0.26 4.57
CA PRO A 125 -5.32 -0.70 5.49
C PRO A 125 -6.15 0.03 6.56
N LEU A 126 -7.27 -0.57 6.92
CA LEU A 126 -8.18 -0.14 7.99
C LEU A 126 -8.33 -1.28 9.02
N LEU A 127 -8.83 -2.45 8.62
CA LEU A 127 -8.97 -3.58 9.55
C LEU A 127 -7.59 -4.12 9.94
N ASP A 128 -7.49 -4.54 11.21
CA ASP A 128 -6.31 -5.13 11.88
C ASP A 128 -5.02 -4.31 11.89
N VAL A 129 -4.97 -3.19 11.16
CA VAL A 129 -3.77 -2.34 11.09
C VAL A 129 -3.95 -1.05 11.87
N GLY A 130 -5.04 -0.32 11.64
CA GLY A 130 -5.12 1.02 12.20
C GLY A 130 -6.24 1.90 11.71
N HIS A 131 -6.18 3.13 12.17
CA HIS A 131 -7.10 4.18 11.80
C HIS A 131 -6.65 4.84 10.49
N ILE A 132 -7.54 5.60 9.86
CA ILE A 132 -7.21 6.41 8.68
C ILE A 132 -7.43 7.89 9.02
N ILE A 133 -6.40 8.69 8.83
CA ILE A 133 -6.46 10.14 8.98
C ILE A 133 -6.22 10.79 7.62
N ILE A 134 -7.04 11.77 7.27
CA ILE A 134 -6.83 12.65 6.13
C ILE A 134 -6.59 14.06 6.65
N ALA A 135 -5.33 14.49 6.66
CA ALA A 135 -4.90 15.80 7.12
C ALA A 135 -4.82 16.78 5.95
N SER A 136 -5.38 17.98 6.13
CA SER A 136 -5.34 19.05 5.14
C SER A 136 -5.48 20.42 5.80
N GLN A 137 -5.17 21.48 5.06
CA GLN A 137 -5.36 22.87 5.49
C GLN A 137 -5.73 23.75 4.30
N GLY A 138 -6.33 24.91 4.56
CA GLY A 138 -6.62 25.91 3.52
C GLY A 138 -7.47 25.36 2.35
N ALA A 139 -7.03 25.61 1.12
CA ALA A 139 -7.73 25.21 -0.10
C ALA A 139 -7.75 23.69 -0.32
N ALA A 140 -6.70 22.97 0.10
CA ALA A 140 -6.57 21.52 -0.01
C ALA A 140 -7.69 20.74 0.71
N LYS A 141 -8.43 21.37 1.64
CA LYS A 141 -9.57 20.77 2.34
C LYS A 141 -10.65 20.25 1.40
N VAL A 142 -10.89 20.90 0.25
CA VAL A 142 -11.89 20.45 -0.73
C VAL A 142 -11.50 19.08 -1.30
N LYS A 143 -10.23 18.92 -1.68
CA LYS A 143 -9.66 17.67 -2.19
C LYS A 143 -9.63 16.58 -1.11
N ALA A 144 -9.25 16.93 0.12
CA ALA A 144 -9.27 16.02 1.26
C ALA A 144 -10.67 15.48 1.56
N ARG A 145 -11.70 16.33 1.46
CA ARG A 145 -13.09 15.94 1.64
C ARG A 145 -13.58 14.98 0.55
N ALA A 146 -13.12 15.14 -0.70
CA ALA A 146 -13.42 14.19 -1.77
C ALA A 146 -12.81 12.81 -1.49
N ILE A 147 -11.54 12.76 -1.06
CA ILE A 147 -10.85 11.52 -0.64
C ILE A 147 -11.60 10.87 0.53
N PHE A 148 -11.94 11.64 1.56
CA PHE A 148 -12.69 11.19 2.73
C PHE A 148 -14.00 10.51 2.33
N ARG A 149 -14.82 11.17 1.50
CA ARG A 149 -16.09 10.61 1.01
C ARG A 149 -15.90 9.33 0.20
N SER A 150 -14.87 9.30 -0.66
CA SER A 150 -14.51 8.12 -1.45
C SER A 150 -14.17 6.93 -0.56
N LEU A 151 -13.31 7.14 0.45
CA LEU A 151 -12.91 6.09 1.39
C LEU A 151 -14.09 5.57 2.22
N ILE A 152 -14.96 6.46 2.71
CA ILE A 152 -16.13 6.03 3.48
C ILE A 152 -17.12 5.26 2.62
N ALA A 153 -17.35 5.69 1.37
CA ALA A 153 -18.19 4.92 0.45
C ALA A 153 -17.64 3.50 0.25
N ARG A 154 -16.31 3.35 0.09
CA ARG A 154 -15.67 2.02 0.03
C ARG A 154 -15.82 1.25 1.33
N ALA A 155 -15.61 1.89 2.48
CA ALA A 155 -15.73 1.26 3.79
C ALA A 155 -17.16 0.73 4.02
N VAL A 156 -18.18 1.54 3.71
CA VAL A 156 -19.59 1.14 3.80
C VAL A 156 -19.87 -0.07 2.92
N LEU A 157 -19.49 0.00 1.63
CA LEU A 157 -19.75 -1.09 0.69
C LEU A 157 -19.06 -2.39 1.11
N GLN A 158 -17.83 -2.31 1.61
CA GLN A 158 -17.08 -3.50 2.01
C GLN A 158 -17.56 -4.07 3.35
N LEU A 159 -17.77 -3.22 4.36
CA LEU A 159 -17.90 -3.66 5.75
C LEU A 159 -19.35 -3.84 6.20
N ALA A 160 -20.32 -3.16 5.58
CA ALA A 160 -21.71 -3.24 6.04
C ALA A 160 -22.28 -4.66 5.94
N GLY A 161 -21.94 -5.40 4.88
CA GLY A 161 -22.34 -6.82 4.73
C GLY A 161 -21.76 -7.75 5.80
N ALA A 162 -20.66 -7.35 6.45
CA ALA A 162 -20.08 -8.04 7.60
C ALA A 162 -20.69 -7.60 8.94
N GLY A 163 -21.77 -6.81 8.92
CA GLY A 163 -22.46 -6.31 10.11
C GLY A 163 -21.81 -5.08 10.75
N ALA A 164 -20.89 -4.41 10.05
CA ALA A 164 -20.23 -3.22 10.58
C ALA A 164 -21.23 -2.09 10.85
N ARG A 165 -20.98 -1.36 11.95
CA ARG A 165 -21.77 -0.19 12.35
C ARG A 165 -20.95 1.07 12.19
N PHE A 166 -21.56 2.11 11.67
CA PHE A 166 -20.95 3.39 11.36
C PHE A 166 -21.59 4.50 12.19
N HIS A 167 -20.76 5.38 12.72
CA HIS A 167 -21.18 6.64 13.34
C HIS A 167 -20.60 7.80 12.52
N PHE A 168 -21.48 8.66 12.03
CA PHE A 168 -21.12 9.77 11.15
C PHE A 168 -21.19 11.09 11.91
N ILE A 169 -20.08 11.84 11.96
CA ILE A 169 -19.98 13.15 12.61
C ILE A 169 -19.72 14.23 11.54
N ASP A 170 -20.63 15.20 11.40
CA ASP A 170 -20.53 16.32 10.43
C ASP A 170 -20.98 17.67 11.06
N PRO A 171 -20.14 18.27 11.91
CA PRO A 171 -20.52 19.44 12.70
C PRO A 171 -20.73 20.72 11.87
N ILE A 172 -20.25 20.75 10.60
CA ILE A 172 -20.33 21.92 9.72
C ILE A 172 -21.35 21.71 8.61
N ALA A 173 -21.28 20.60 7.87
CA ALA A 173 -22.08 20.42 6.66
C ALA A 173 -23.41 19.69 6.93
N VAL A 174 -23.71 19.38 8.19
CA VAL A 174 -25.01 18.85 8.66
C VAL A 174 -25.44 17.59 7.87
N GLY A 175 -24.46 16.72 7.59
CA GLY A 175 -24.67 15.45 6.89
C GLY A 175 -24.48 15.50 5.38
N ALA A 176 -24.19 16.65 4.78
CA ALA A 176 -23.89 16.73 3.34
C ALA A 176 -22.62 15.95 2.95
N ASN A 177 -21.76 15.60 3.91
CA ASN A 177 -20.61 14.71 3.68
C ASN A 177 -20.98 13.23 3.63
N PHE A 178 -22.20 12.84 4.01
CA PHE A 178 -22.59 11.46 4.22
C PHE A 178 -23.89 11.13 3.47
N PRO A 179 -23.83 10.81 2.15
CA PRO A 179 -24.99 10.46 1.34
C PRO A 179 -25.49 9.03 1.61
N PHE A 180 -25.54 8.60 2.88
CA PHE A 180 -25.81 7.23 3.31
C PHE A 180 -27.18 7.06 3.99
N GLN A 181 -28.09 8.02 3.82
CA GLN A 181 -29.39 8.04 4.51
C GLN A 181 -30.27 6.82 4.18
N SER A 182 -30.06 6.20 3.02
CA SER A 182 -30.77 4.99 2.58
C SER A 182 -30.33 3.72 3.31
N LEU A 183 -29.17 3.72 3.98
CA LEU A 183 -28.74 2.56 4.76
C LEU A 183 -29.67 2.33 5.98
N PRO A 184 -29.84 1.06 6.42
CA PRO A 184 -30.55 0.76 7.65
C PRO A 184 -29.89 1.43 8.86
N THR A 185 -30.68 1.83 9.86
CA THR A 185 -30.16 2.44 11.10
C THR A 185 -29.26 1.49 11.89
N SER A 186 -29.43 0.18 11.73
CA SER A 186 -28.50 -0.84 12.27
C SER A 186 -27.08 -0.71 11.73
N VAL A 187 -26.89 -0.13 10.54
CA VAL A 187 -25.59 0.13 9.91
C VAL A 187 -25.15 1.57 10.13
N ARG A 188 -26.00 2.57 9.85
CA ARG A 188 -25.59 4.00 9.85
C ARG A 188 -25.82 4.76 11.15
N GLY A 189 -26.43 4.12 12.15
CA GLY A 189 -26.99 4.78 13.32
C GLY A 189 -28.27 5.57 13.01
N GLU A 190 -28.82 6.25 14.02
CA GLU A 190 -30.08 7.00 13.88
C GLU A 190 -29.94 8.18 12.92
N ARG A 191 -28.87 8.96 13.07
CA ARG A 191 -28.60 10.17 12.29
C ARG A 191 -27.12 10.53 12.29
N VAL A 192 -26.78 11.49 11.43
CA VAL A 192 -25.50 12.18 11.49
C VAL A 192 -25.45 13.06 12.75
N ILE A 193 -24.35 12.95 13.47
CA ILE A 193 -24.06 13.65 14.71
C ILE A 193 -23.48 15.02 14.39
N VAL A 194 -23.98 16.05 15.06
CA VAL A 194 -23.64 17.46 14.74
C VAL A 194 -23.33 18.24 16.02
N GLU A 195 -24.01 17.96 17.12
CA GLU A 195 -23.86 18.70 18.38
C GLU A 195 -22.76 18.13 19.27
N ALA A 196 -22.14 18.99 20.08
CA ALA A 196 -20.96 18.63 20.88
C ALA A 196 -21.24 17.55 21.94
N ASP A 197 -22.40 17.63 22.60
CA ASP A 197 -22.85 16.64 23.59
C ASP A 197 -23.12 15.26 22.96
N GLU A 198 -23.59 15.24 21.71
CA GLU A 198 -23.75 14.01 20.94
C GLU A 198 -22.42 13.41 20.51
N ILE A 199 -21.43 14.25 20.17
CA ILE A 199 -20.06 13.81 19.90
C ILE A 199 -19.49 13.16 21.17
N ASP A 200 -19.63 13.80 22.33
CA ASP A 200 -19.17 13.26 23.62
C ASP A 200 -19.83 11.92 23.94
N ALA A 201 -21.16 11.83 23.80
CA ALA A 201 -21.91 10.59 24.02
C ALA A 201 -21.49 9.47 23.06
N THR A 202 -21.19 9.83 21.80
CA THR A 202 -20.69 8.88 20.80
C THR A 202 -19.31 8.37 21.18
N MET A 203 -18.38 9.27 21.54
CA MET A 203 -17.04 8.87 21.96
C MET A 203 -17.07 8.00 23.22
N LYS A 204 -17.99 8.28 24.15
CA LYS A 204 -18.24 7.42 25.31
C LYS A 204 -18.63 6.00 24.87
N THR A 205 -19.56 5.87 23.92
CA THR A 205 -19.99 4.58 23.35
C THR A 205 -18.81 3.79 22.80
N PHE A 206 -17.91 4.44 22.07
CA PHE A 206 -16.71 3.80 21.52
C PHE A 206 -15.76 3.31 22.62
N THR A 207 -15.50 4.13 23.64
CA THR A 207 -14.64 3.70 24.78
C THR A 207 -15.27 2.62 25.64
N ASP A 208 -16.61 2.64 25.80
CA ASP A 208 -17.34 1.60 26.50
C ASP A 208 -17.21 0.26 25.73
N ALA A 209 -17.34 0.26 24.40
CA ALA A 209 -17.13 -0.92 23.56
C ALA A 209 -15.71 -1.52 23.67
N ILE A 210 -14.68 -0.68 23.77
CA ILE A 210 -13.30 -1.11 23.98
C ILE A 210 -13.14 -1.79 25.34
N ARG A 211 -13.71 -1.17 26.39
CA ARG A 211 -13.63 -1.67 27.77
C ARG A 211 -14.35 -3.01 27.95
N ASP A 212 -15.51 -3.17 27.33
CA ASP A 212 -16.40 -4.31 27.55
C ASP A 212 -15.94 -5.58 26.81
N GLY A 213 -14.77 -5.55 26.16
CA GLY A 213 -14.08 -6.75 25.68
C GLY A 213 -13.99 -6.87 24.16
N GLY A 214 -14.60 -5.96 23.41
CA GLY A 214 -14.63 -5.97 21.94
C GLY A 214 -16.01 -6.28 21.38
N LEU A 215 -16.14 -6.17 20.06
CA LEU A 215 -17.40 -6.31 19.36
C LEU A 215 -17.43 -7.56 18.48
N ASN A 216 -18.63 -8.08 18.21
CA ASN A 216 -18.85 -9.16 17.25
C ASN A 216 -18.78 -8.68 15.79
N ALA A 217 -18.78 -7.35 15.58
CA ALA A 217 -18.68 -6.72 14.28
C ALA A 217 -17.97 -5.37 14.41
N PRO A 218 -17.31 -4.88 13.33
CA PRO A 218 -16.61 -3.61 13.36
C PRO A 218 -17.49 -2.42 13.73
N LEU A 219 -16.97 -1.53 14.57
CA LEU A 219 -17.55 -0.21 14.84
C LEU A 219 -16.63 0.86 14.26
N VAL A 220 -17.15 1.67 13.33
CA VAL A 220 -16.36 2.62 12.55
C VAL A 220 -16.86 4.04 12.80
N LEU A 221 -15.98 4.90 13.31
CA LEU A 221 -16.23 6.33 13.39
C LEU A 221 -15.81 7.01 12.10
N CYS A 222 -16.69 7.81 11.52
CA CYS A 222 -16.39 8.63 10.36
C CYS A 222 -16.65 10.10 10.71
N ALA A 223 -15.61 10.91 10.88
CA ALA A 223 -15.77 12.32 11.27
C ALA A 223 -15.17 13.27 10.23
N ALA A 224 -15.99 14.19 9.75
CA ALA A 224 -15.58 15.29 8.89
C ALA A 224 -15.20 16.51 9.73
N ASP A 225 -14.30 17.35 9.20
CA ASP A 225 -13.95 18.65 9.76
C ASP A 225 -13.56 18.63 11.25
N PHE A 226 -12.87 17.59 11.70
CA PHE A 226 -12.25 17.55 13.02
C PHE A 226 -11.22 18.70 13.16
N PRO A 227 -11.14 19.41 14.30
CA PRO A 227 -11.73 19.12 15.63
C PRO A 227 -13.01 19.91 15.96
N VAL A 228 -13.79 20.33 14.98
CA VAL A 228 -14.90 21.28 15.23
C VAL A 228 -15.98 20.68 16.13
N ARG A 229 -16.28 21.36 17.25
CA ARG A 229 -17.23 20.94 18.30
C ARG A 229 -16.80 19.73 19.14
N TRP A 230 -15.52 19.36 19.10
CA TRP A 230 -15.00 18.31 19.97
C TRP A 230 -14.61 18.89 21.34
N SER A 231 -15.16 18.30 22.42
CA SER A 231 -14.75 18.66 23.78
C SER A 231 -13.40 18.02 24.13
N SER A 232 -12.76 18.50 25.20
CA SER A 232 -11.55 17.86 25.73
C SER A 232 -11.79 16.40 26.17
N ASP A 233 -12.99 16.06 26.66
CA ASP A 233 -13.32 14.67 27.01
C ASP A 233 -13.42 13.79 25.76
N ALA A 234 -14.08 14.26 24.70
CA ALA A 234 -14.13 13.55 23.42
C ALA A 234 -12.73 13.34 22.81
N LEU A 235 -11.82 14.32 22.94
CA LEU A 235 -10.43 14.19 22.48
C LEU A 235 -9.66 13.11 23.25
N MET A 236 -9.71 13.11 24.58
CA MET A 236 -9.07 12.05 25.39
C MET A 236 -9.64 10.66 25.08
N ARG A 237 -10.95 10.57 24.82
CA ARG A 237 -11.59 9.32 24.40
C ARG A 237 -11.14 8.90 23.00
N LEU A 238 -10.93 9.85 22.08
CA LEU A 238 -10.43 9.56 20.74
C LEU A 238 -9.02 8.99 20.78
N GLU A 239 -8.16 9.49 21.67
CA GLU A 239 -6.82 8.90 21.91
C GLU A 239 -6.90 7.48 22.45
N THR A 240 -7.86 7.20 23.34
CA THR A 240 -8.13 5.83 23.82
C THR A 240 -8.58 4.93 22.67
N VAL A 241 -9.45 5.44 21.79
CA VAL A 241 -9.88 4.72 20.58
C VAL A 241 -8.69 4.47 19.65
N ALA A 242 -7.84 5.47 19.43
CA ALA A 242 -6.67 5.35 18.56
C ALA A 242 -5.66 4.30 19.05
N SER A 243 -5.45 4.22 20.36
CA SER A 243 -4.44 3.36 20.97
C SER A 243 -4.92 1.92 21.20
N ALA A 244 -6.21 1.72 21.51
CA ALA A 244 -6.75 0.42 21.92
C ALA A 244 -7.88 -0.10 21.02
N GLY A 245 -8.39 0.71 20.09
CA GLY A 245 -9.58 0.40 19.30
C GLY A 245 -9.39 -0.76 18.32
N VAL A 246 -8.27 -0.81 17.62
CA VAL A 246 -8.00 -1.82 16.57
C VAL A 246 -8.17 -3.25 17.11
N ALA A 247 -7.57 -3.54 18.28
CA ALA A 247 -7.64 -4.84 18.92
C ALA A 247 -9.08 -5.23 19.35
N LYS A 248 -10.00 -4.27 19.38
CA LYS A 248 -11.40 -4.39 19.77
C LYS A 248 -12.37 -4.17 18.61
N GLN A 249 -11.87 -4.17 17.37
CA GLN A 249 -12.63 -3.89 16.14
C GLN A 249 -13.30 -2.51 16.11
N VAL A 250 -12.66 -1.52 16.74
CA VAL A 250 -13.10 -0.13 16.73
C VAL A 250 -12.13 0.69 15.88
N TYR A 251 -12.62 1.26 14.80
CA TYR A 251 -11.82 1.96 13.80
C TYR A 251 -12.29 3.41 13.62
N THR A 252 -11.42 4.24 13.07
CA THR A 252 -11.77 5.63 12.75
C THR A 252 -11.28 6.00 11.35
N ILE A 253 -12.07 6.80 10.66
CA ILE A 253 -11.72 7.51 9.43
C ILE A 253 -11.99 8.98 9.71
N LEU A 254 -10.95 9.80 9.78
CA LEU A 254 -11.04 11.19 10.24
C LEU A 254 -10.51 12.14 9.17
N GLN A 255 -11.27 13.17 8.83
CA GLN A 255 -10.75 14.32 8.08
C GLN A 255 -10.39 15.43 9.07
N ILE A 256 -9.09 15.77 9.15
CA ILE A 256 -8.54 16.78 10.06
C ILE A 256 -8.26 18.08 9.31
N ASP A 257 -8.75 19.18 9.87
CA ASP A 257 -8.33 20.55 9.52
C ASP A 257 -7.12 20.93 10.39
N MET A 258 -5.91 20.82 9.82
CA MET A 258 -4.66 21.07 10.53
C MET A 258 -4.54 22.52 11.01
N GLY A 259 -5.13 23.47 10.27
CA GLY A 259 -5.11 24.88 10.69
C GLY A 259 -5.89 25.10 11.98
N ARG A 260 -7.04 24.42 12.14
CA ARG A 260 -7.83 24.48 13.38
C ARG A 260 -7.19 23.68 14.51
N ALA A 261 -6.72 22.46 14.24
CA ALA A 261 -6.08 21.64 15.27
C ALA A 261 -4.87 22.35 15.90
N GLN A 262 -4.07 23.07 15.10
CA GLN A 262 -2.97 23.88 15.61
C GLN A 262 -3.47 25.07 16.44
N GLN A 263 -4.52 25.77 15.99
CA GLN A 263 -5.12 26.88 16.73
C GLN A 263 -5.64 26.43 18.11
N ASP A 264 -6.22 25.23 18.17
CA ASP A 264 -6.80 24.63 19.38
C ASP A 264 -5.75 23.87 20.23
N GLN A 265 -4.48 23.88 19.82
CA GLN A 265 -3.35 23.21 20.50
C GLN A 265 -3.60 21.70 20.78
N ILE A 266 -4.24 21.02 19.84
CA ILE A 266 -4.51 19.59 19.97
C ILE A 266 -3.24 18.81 19.60
N ASP A 267 -2.78 17.96 20.52
CA ASP A 267 -1.73 17.00 20.23
C ASP A 267 -2.28 15.87 19.34
N LEU A 268 -1.73 15.75 18.14
CA LEU A 268 -2.14 14.74 17.17
C LEU A 268 -1.13 13.60 17.06
N ASP A 269 -0.01 13.63 17.77
CA ASP A 269 1.09 12.68 17.56
C ASP A 269 0.66 11.26 17.91
N SER A 270 -0.05 11.09 19.02
CA SER A 270 -0.62 9.81 19.44
C SER A 270 -1.61 9.27 18.41
N LEU A 271 -2.49 10.14 17.88
CA LEU A 271 -3.48 9.77 16.87
C LEU A 271 -2.81 9.39 15.54
N MET A 272 -1.83 10.18 15.08
CA MET A 272 -1.12 9.95 13.83
C MET A 272 -0.21 8.72 13.87
N SER A 273 0.43 8.43 15.00
CA SER A 273 1.32 7.27 15.14
C SER A 273 0.61 5.93 15.03
N ALA A 274 -0.67 5.88 15.43
CA ALA A 274 -1.53 4.69 15.34
C ALA A 274 -2.33 4.59 14.02
N SER A 275 -2.06 5.47 13.05
CA SER A 275 -2.89 5.63 11.86
C SER A 275 -2.09 5.56 10.56
N SER A 276 -2.77 5.16 9.49
CA SER A 276 -2.38 5.53 8.15
C SER A 276 -2.73 7.00 7.92
N LEU A 277 -1.73 7.82 7.59
CA LEU A 277 -1.88 9.27 7.43
C LEU A 277 -1.86 9.65 5.96
N ILE A 278 -2.96 10.18 5.44
CA ILE A 278 -3.04 10.84 4.15
C ILE A 278 -2.86 12.34 4.35
N THR A 279 -1.82 12.90 3.75
CA THR A 279 -1.57 14.35 3.76
C THR A 279 -1.94 14.91 2.40
N VAL A 280 -2.84 15.89 2.40
CA VAL A 280 -3.33 16.55 1.19
C VAL A 280 -2.79 17.98 1.17
N SER A 281 -1.97 18.27 0.16
CA SER A 281 -1.50 19.62 -0.17
C SER A 281 -2.12 20.08 -1.49
N ASP A 282 -1.82 21.33 -1.88
CA ASP A 282 -2.27 21.87 -3.16
C ASP A 282 -1.61 21.12 -4.34
N ASP A 283 -0.34 20.73 -4.20
CA ASP A 283 0.45 20.13 -5.28
C ASP A 283 0.36 18.60 -5.33
N ASN A 284 0.24 17.94 -4.17
CA ASN A 284 0.33 16.49 -4.10
C ASN A 284 -0.57 15.88 -3.01
N VAL A 285 -0.79 14.57 -3.14
CA VAL A 285 -1.37 13.74 -2.09
C VAL A 285 -0.39 12.65 -1.75
N THR A 286 -0.08 12.54 -0.46
CA THR A 286 0.81 11.52 0.06
C THR A 286 0.11 10.69 1.11
N ALA A 287 0.51 9.42 1.26
CA ALA A 287 0.04 8.54 2.32
C ALA A 287 1.23 7.88 3.01
N LYS A 288 1.31 7.99 4.33
CA LYS A 288 2.22 7.22 5.18
C LYS A 288 1.49 5.97 5.64
N VAL A 289 1.90 4.81 5.12
CA VAL A 289 1.33 3.50 5.47
C VAL A 289 2.47 2.65 6.02
N GLN A 290 2.32 2.16 7.25
CA GLN A 290 3.30 1.29 7.93
C GLN A 290 4.75 1.84 7.89
N GLY A 291 4.89 3.17 7.98
CA GLY A 291 6.20 3.85 7.98
C GLY A 291 6.75 4.21 6.60
N THR A 292 6.14 3.76 5.51
CA THR A 292 6.51 4.14 4.13
C THR A 292 5.58 5.21 3.59
N THR A 293 6.16 6.24 2.96
CA THR A 293 5.42 7.33 2.33
C THR A 293 5.27 7.08 0.84
N TYR A 294 4.03 7.18 0.34
CA TYR A 294 3.67 7.03 -1.06
C TYR A 294 3.04 8.32 -1.57
N THR A 295 3.42 8.75 -2.77
CA THR A 295 2.66 9.78 -3.52
C THR A 295 1.68 9.07 -4.43
N PHE A 296 0.43 9.53 -4.51
CA PHE A 296 -0.60 8.89 -5.31
C PHE A 296 -1.62 9.88 -5.87
N ASP A 297 -2.28 9.49 -6.96
CA ASP A 297 -3.42 10.18 -7.54
C ASP A 297 -4.69 9.71 -6.82
N PRO A 298 -5.35 10.56 -6.01
CA PRO A 298 -6.50 10.13 -5.23
C PRO A 298 -7.69 9.75 -6.12
N ASP A 299 -8.46 8.76 -5.66
CA ASP A 299 -9.75 8.47 -6.25
C ASP A 299 -10.70 9.65 -5.97
N GLU A 300 -11.46 10.06 -6.99
CA GLU A 300 -12.53 11.02 -6.84
C GLU A 300 -13.73 10.43 -6.07
N GLN A 301 -14.67 11.28 -5.69
CA GLN A 301 -15.95 10.82 -5.16
C GLN A 301 -16.68 10.01 -6.25
N PRO A 302 -17.28 8.84 -5.95
CA PRO A 302 -18.06 8.13 -6.95
C PRO A 302 -19.21 9.00 -7.45
N PRO A 303 -19.55 8.95 -8.76
CA PRO A 303 -20.71 9.65 -9.28
C PRO A 303 -21.96 9.30 -8.47
N ALA A 304 -22.78 10.29 -8.12
CA ALA A 304 -23.96 10.09 -7.28
C ALA A 304 -24.92 8.99 -7.81
N PRO A 305 -25.19 8.89 -9.13
CA PRO A 305 -26.00 7.79 -9.65
C PRO A 305 -25.40 6.41 -9.37
N LEU A 306 -24.08 6.26 -9.53
CA LEU A 306 -23.38 5.02 -9.24
C LEU A 306 -23.49 4.68 -7.75
N LEU A 307 -23.19 5.63 -6.87
CA LEU A 307 -23.27 5.40 -5.42
C LEU A 307 -24.69 4.98 -4.98
N ASN A 308 -25.73 5.64 -5.50
CA ASN A 308 -27.11 5.30 -5.19
C ASN A 308 -27.47 3.86 -5.62
N THR A 309 -27.02 3.43 -6.80
CA THR A 309 -27.20 2.05 -7.28
C THR A 309 -26.54 1.06 -6.33
N LEU A 310 -25.28 1.32 -5.95
CA LEU A 310 -24.52 0.44 -5.06
C LEU A 310 -25.14 0.36 -3.65
N LEU A 311 -25.59 1.49 -3.09
CA LEU A 311 -26.28 1.51 -1.80
C LEU A 311 -27.62 0.78 -1.85
N THR A 312 -28.37 0.88 -2.95
CA THR A 312 -29.65 0.17 -3.12
C THR A 312 -29.43 -1.34 -3.16
N ALA A 313 -28.41 -1.80 -3.89
CA ALA A 313 -28.03 -3.21 -3.91
C ALA A 313 -27.64 -3.70 -2.51
N LEU A 314 -26.83 -2.92 -1.78
CA LEU A 314 -26.41 -3.22 -0.42
C LEU A 314 -27.59 -3.31 0.56
N VAL A 315 -28.53 -2.36 0.51
CA VAL A 315 -29.73 -2.38 1.37
C VAL A 315 -30.56 -3.64 1.11
N SER A 316 -30.70 -4.03 -0.15
CA SER A 316 -31.44 -5.23 -0.52
C SER A 316 -30.85 -6.48 0.12
N THR A 317 -29.52 -6.62 0.16
CA THR A 317 -28.86 -7.76 0.82
C THR A 317 -28.85 -7.72 2.34
N LEU A 318 -28.92 -6.52 2.94
CA LEU A 318 -28.95 -6.38 4.41
C LEU A 318 -30.33 -6.68 5.02
N THR A 319 -31.37 -6.79 4.18
CA THR A 319 -32.76 -7.00 4.63
C THR A 319 -33.28 -8.41 4.39
N THR A 320 -32.53 -9.24 3.65
CA THR A 320 -32.78 -10.67 3.43
C THR A 320 -32.14 -11.52 4.51
#